data_AF-A0A7C5LDB4-F1
#
_entry.id   AF-A0A7C5LDB4-F1
#
_cell.length_a   1.000
_cell.length_b   1.000
_cell.length_c   1.000
_cell.angle_alpha   90.00
_cell.angle_beta   90.00
_cell.angle_gamma   90.00
#
_symmetry.space_group_name_H-M   'P 1'
#
loop_
_entity.id
_entity.type
_entity.pdbx_description
1 polymer ?
#
loop_
_entity_poly.entity_id
_entity_poly.type
_entity_poly.pdbx_seq_one_letter_code
_entity_poly.pdbx_strand_id
1 'polypeptide(L)'
;MGRERLVDCMSEQTRTALKVFGINVTKLEEAVQKLEKDSDKISVESYVEASKQVNESLVELLNIIIKLHERGVSALAKSLSQKS
;
A
#
# COMPACT_ATOMS: atom_id res chain seq x y z
N MET A 1 -4.63 -3.51 28.07
CA MET A 1 -5.46 -2.58 27.26
C MET A 1 -4.71 -1.65 26.29
N GLY A 2 -3.38 -1.48 26.36
CA GLY A 2 -2.63 -0.58 25.44
C GLY A 2 -2.05 -1.25 24.18
N ARG A 3 -1.73 -2.55 24.23
CA ARG A 3 -1.12 -3.28 23.09
C ARG A 3 -2.14 -3.70 22.02
N GLU A 4 -3.34 -4.11 22.40
CA GLU A 4 -4.41 -4.51 21.46
C GLU A 4 -4.79 -3.36 20.54
N ARG A 5 -4.99 -2.14 21.08
CA ARG A 5 -5.31 -0.94 20.28
C ARG A 5 -4.27 -0.59 19.21
N LEU A 6 -2.99 -0.87 19.46
CA LEU A 6 -1.91 -0.64 18.48
C LEU A 6 -1.89 -1.69 17.37
N VAL A 7 -2.25 -2.93 17.67
CA VAL A 7 -2.37 -4.01 16.69
C VAL A 7 -3.59 -3.78 15.80
N ASP A 8 -4.71 -3.36 16.38
CA ASP A 8 -5.95 -3.07 15.66
C ASP A 8 -5.79 -1.88 14.72
N CYS A 9 -5.16 -0.78 15.19
CA CYS A 9 -4.91 0.41 14.39
C CYS A 9 -4.02 0.14 13.17
N MET A 10 -2.93 -0.62 13.33
CA MET A 10 -2.08 -0.97 12.17
C MET A 10 -2.73 -1.99 11.23
N SER A 11 -3.57 -2.89 11.75
CA SER A 11 -4.34 -3.82 10.91
C SER A 11 -5.38 -3.09 10.06
N GLU A 12 -6.01 -2.06 10.62
CA GLU A 12 -6.92 -1.17 9.88
C GLU A 12 -6.19 -0.34 8.82
N GLN A 13 -5.05 0.28 9.16
CA GLN A 13 -4.22 1.02 8.19
C GLN A 13 -3.79 0.13 7.02
N THR A 14 -3.35 -1.10 7.31
CA THR A 14 -2.94 -2.06 6.27
C THR A 14 -4.11 -2.41 5.34
N ARG A 15 -5.30 -2.67 5.91
CA ARG A 15 -6.51 -2.99 5.12
C ARG A 15 -6.94 -1.82 4.25
N THR A 16 -6.91 -0.61 4.79
CA THR A 16 -7.26 0.61 4.05
C THR A 16 -6.29 0.84 2.90
N ALA A 17 -4.98 0.74 3.13
CA ALA A 17 -3.97 0.92 2.08
C ALA A 17 -4.10 -0.14 0.97
N LEU A 18 -4.34 -1.41 1.32
CA LEU A 18 -4.58 -2.47 0.33
C LEU A 18 -5.83 -2.21 -0.52
N LYS A 19 -6.91 -1.72 0.12
CA LYS A 19 -8.14 -1.37 -0.59
C LYS A 19 -7.91 -0.21 -1.56
N VAL A 20 -7.21 0.84 -1.14
CA VAL A 20 -6.87 1.99 -2.00
C VAL A 20 -6.01 1.55 -3.18
N PHE A 21 -4.98 0.74 -2.91
CA PHE A 21 -4.12 0.20 -3.97
C PHE A 21 -4.92 -0.62 -4.99
N GLY A 22 -5.80 -1.53 -4.54
CA GLY A 22 -6.66 -2.32 -5.44
C GLY A 22 -7.59 -1.47 -6.31
N ILE A 23 -8.18 -0.40 -5.74
CA ILE A 23 -8.99 0.56 -6.49
C ILE A 23 -8.14 1.26 -7.57
N ASN A 24 -6.94 1.70 -7.22
CA ASN A 24 -6.05 2.39 -8.15
C ASN A 24 -5.57 1.45 -9.28
N VAL A 25 -5.28 0.19 -8.97
CA VAL A 25 -4.95 -0.83 -9.99
C VAL A 25 -6.11 -1.03 -10.96
N THR A 26 -7.35 -1.14 -10.45
CA THR A 26 -8.54 -1.26 -11.31
C THR A 26 -8.68 -0.05 -12.25
N LYS A 27 -8.49 1.17 -11.74
CA LYS A 27 -8.49 2.38 -12.58
C LYS A 27 -7.38 2.38 -13.64
N LEU A 28 -6.20 1.86 -13.30
CA LEU A 28 -5.10 1.72 -14.26
C LEU A 28 -5.46 0.72 -15.36
N GLU A 29 -6.06 -0.42 -15.02
CA GLU A 29 -6.54 -1.39 -16.01
C GLU A 29 -7.57 -0.76 -16.96
N GLU A 30 -8.54 0.00 -16.43
CA GLU A 30 -9.52 0.73 -17.24
C GLU A 30 -8.85 1.79 -18.14
N ALA A 31 -7.84 2.50 -17.63
CA ALA A 31 -7.11 3.50 -18.40
C ALA A 31 -6.27 2.87 -19.52
N VAL A 32 -5.64 1.72 -19.26
CA VAL A 32 -4.94 0.93 -20.28
C VAL A 32 -5.91 0.48 -21.37
N GLN A 33 -7.07 -0.09 -21.00
CA GLN A 33 -8.08 -0.50 -21.99
C GLN A 33 -8.58 0.66 -22.85
N LYS A 34 -8.70 1.87 -22.29
CA LYS A 34 -9.06 3.07 -23.07
C LYS A 34 -7.93 3.47 -24.01
N LEU A 35 -6.69 3.48 -23.53
CA LEU A 35 -5.50 3.83 -24.31
C LEU A 35 -5.26 2.86 -25.49
N GLU A 36 -5.53 1.57 -25.28
CA GLU A 36 -5.47 0.52 -26.31
C GLU A 36 -6.54 0.68 -27.39
N LYS A 37 -7.71 1.22 -27.04
CA LYS A 37 -8.81 1.48 -27.98
C LYS A 37 -8.61 2.77 -28.77
N ASP A 38 -8.26 3.84 -28.08
CA ASP A 38 -8.07 5.17 -28.64
C ASP A 38 -6.87 5.84 -27.95
N SER A 39 -5.80 6.10 -28.71
CA SER A 39 -4.57 6.74 -28.21
C SER A 39 -4.61 8.26 -28.32
N ASP A 40 -5.75 8.87 -28.00
CA ASP A 40 -5.86 10.32 -27.93
C ASP A 40 -5.16 10.92 -26.71
N LYS A 41 -5.05 12.25 -26.68
CA LYS A 41 -4.39 12.96 -25.58
C LYS A 41 -5.05 12.67 -24.22
N ILE A 42 -6.37 12.51 -24.18
CA ILE A 42 -7.14 12.33 -22.95
C ILE A 42 -6.88 10.94 -22.36
N SER A 43 -6.83 9.91 -23.21
CA SER A 43 -6.54 8.54 -22.77
C SER A 43 -5.10 8.41 -22.27
N VAL A 44 -4.13 9.08 -22.92
CA VAL A 44 -2.75 9.14 -22.44
C VAL A 44 -2.67 9.83 -21.07
N GLU A 45 -3.33 10.98 -20.90
CA GLU A 45 -3.36 11.70 -19.61
C GLU A 45 -4.03 10.86 -18.52
N SER A 46 -5.14 10.18 -18.82
CA SER A 46 -5.82 9.28 -17.88
C SER A 46 -4.94 8.10 -17.46
N TYR A 47 -4.17 7.53 -18.39
CA TYR A 47 -3.23 6.45 -18.09
C TYR A 47 -2.09 6.93 -17.20
N VAL A 48 -1.48 8.07 -17.51
CA VAL A 48 -0.38 8.65 -16.73
C VAL A 48 -0.84 8.94 -15.29
N GLU A 49 -2.03 9.53 -15.13
CA GLU A 49 -2.58 9.83 -13.81
C GLU A 49 -2.90 8.56 -13.02
N ALA A 50 -3.54 7.56 -13.63
CA ALA A 50 -3.82 6.29 -12.97
C ALA A 50 -2.53 5.55 -12.57
N SER A 51 -1.50 5.59 -13.42
CA SER A 51 -0.19 5.01 -13.16
C SER A 51 0.50 5.68 -11.97
N LYS A 52 0.42 7.02 -11.90
CA LYS A 52 0.92 7.79 -10.76
C LYS A 52 0.22 7.40 -9.45
N GLN A 53 -1.11 7.29 -9.45
CA GLN A 53 -1.88 6.89 -8.26
C GLN A 53 -1.54 5.48 -7.77
N VAL A 54 -1.31 4.54 -8.68
CA VAL A 54 -0.83 3.18 -8.34
C VAL A 54 0.54 3.26 -7.67
N ASN A 55 1.48 4.01 -8.23
CA ASN A 55 2.82 4.16 -7.66
C ASN A 55 2.78 4.81 -6.26
N GLU A 56 1.99 5.87 -6.07
CA GLU A 56 1.83 6.53 -4.76
C GLU A 56 1.27 5.57 -3.71
N SER A 57 0.21 4.82 -4.05
CA SER A 57 -0.39 3.83 -3.14
C SER A 57 0.52 2.61 -2.89
N LEU A 58 1.37 2.23 -3.84
CA LEU A 58 2.39 1.19 -3.64
C LEU A 58 3.44 1.64 -2.64
N VAL A 59 3.92 2.89 -2.73
CA VAL A 59 4.88 3.45 -1.76
C VAL A 59 4.28 3.46 -0.35
N GLU A 60 2.99 3.80 -0.20
CA GLU A 60 2.31 3.73 1.09
C GLU A 60 2.28 2.30 1.66
N LEU A 61 1.95 1.30 0.82
CA LEU A 61 1.98 -0.11 1.23
C LEU A 61 3.39 -0.56 1.66
N LEU A 62 4.41 -0.20 0.90
CA LEU A 62 5.80 -0.53 1.25
C LEU A 62 6.20 0.10 2.59
N ASN A 63 5.80 1.34 2.86
CA ASN A 63 6.05 1.99 4.14
C ASN A 63 5.37 1.27 5.32
N ILE A 64 4.15 0.74 5.11
CA ILE A 64 3.47 -0.07 6.14
C ILE A 64 4.23 -1.37 6.39
N ILE A 65 4.68 -2.05 5.33
CA ILE A 65 5.46 -3.29 5.44
C ILE A 65 6.77 -3.06 6.17
N ILE A 66 7.49 -1.98 5.85
CA ILE A 66 8.74 -1.59 6.53
C ILE A 66 8.48 -1.41 8.04
N LYS A 67 7.45 -0.65 8.42
CA LYS A 67 7.09 -0.44 9.83
C LYS A 67 6.73 -1.75 10.54
N LEU A 68 6.01 -2.65 9.88
CA LEU A 68 5.70 -3.98 10.44
C LEU A 68 6.96 -4.81 10.64
N HIS A 69 7.90 -4.77 9.68
CA HIS A 69 9.16 -5.47 9.75
C HIS A 69 10.03 -4.95 10.91
N GLU A 70 10.20 -3.63 11.03
CA GLU A 70 10.94 -2.98 12.14
C GLU A 70 10.36 -3.35 13.50
N ARG A 71 9.02 -3.39 13.62
CA ARG A 71 8.33 -3.85 14.83
C ARG A 71 8.64 -5.31 15.13
N GLY A 72 8.65 -6.17 14.11
CA GLY A 72 9.00 -7.59 14.24
C GLY A 72 10.44 -7.77 14.74
N VAL A 73 11.40 -7.07 14.13
CA VAL A 73 12.82 -7.07 14.54
C VAL A 73 12.98 -6.59 15.99
N SER A 74 12.31 -5.49 16.36
CA SER A 74 12.36 -4.97 17.73
C SER A 74 11.77 -5.95 18.75
N ALA A 75 10.66 -6.61 18.42
CA ALA A 75 10.06 -7.63 19.28
C ALA A 75 10.98 -8.84 19.46
N LEU A 76 11.64 -9.29 18.39
CA LEU A 76 12.62 -10.36 18.44
C LEU A 76 13.82 -10.01 19.34
N ALA A 77 14.40 -8.82 19.16
CA ALA A 77 15.54 -8.36 19.96
C ALA A 77 15.21 -8.35 21.47
N LYS A 78 14.02 -7.87 21.84
CA LYS A 78 13.54 -7.89 23.24
C LYS A 78 13.36 -9.31 23.78
N SER A 79 12.85 -10.23 22.97
CA SER A 79 12.69 -11.63 23.37
C SER A 79 14.03 -12.32 23.62
N LEU A 80 15.08 -11.94 22.88
CA LEU A 80 16.42 -12.51 23.04
C LEU A 80 17.10 -11.94 24.28
N SER A 81 16.97 -10.64 24.56
CA SER A 81 17.58 -9.99 25.74
C SER A 81 16.91 -10.35 27.07
N GLN A 82 15.67 -10.87 27.07
CA GLN A 82 14.98 -11.32 28.29
C GLN A 82 15.28 -12.79 28.65
N LYS A 83 15.90 -13.55 27.75
CA LYS A 83 16.26 -14.96 27.96
C LYS A 83 17.71 -15.16 28.44
N SER A 84 18.52 -14.10 28.44
CA SER A 84 19.87 -14.05 29.05
C SER A 84 19.79 -13.48 30.45
#